data_AF-A0A351BX27-F1
#
_entry.id   AF-A0A351BX27-F1
#
_cell.length_a   1.000
_cell.length_b   1.000
_cell.length_c   1.000
_cell.angle_alpha   90.00
_cell.angle_beta   90.00
_cell.angle_gamma   90.00
#
_symmetry.space_group_name_H-M   'P 1'
#
loop_
_entity.id
_entity.type
_entity.pdbx_description
1 polymer ?
#
loop_
_entity_poly.entity_id
_entity_poly.type
_entity_poly.pdbx_seq_one_letter_code
_entity_poly.pdbx_strand_id
1 'polypeptide(L)'
;MDKQNWEPKIVAFVCNWCTYTGADLAGTSRLKYPANCKLIRVMCSGSIDPVFILKAFERGADGVLVSGCHPNDCHYNAGNFHARRRWDFFHKLLDFIGIEKGRLQFSWISASEGKKFADVITKVTEDIKAMGQFTSYKKMNSEFTVDFPADLAELEEPVLQESFDKETVK
;
A
#
# COMPACT_ATOMS: atom_id res chain seq x y z
N MET A 1 -25.82 -4.77 3.91
CA MET A 1 -24.71 -5.69 4.25
C MET A 1 -24.55 -5.64 5.76
N ASP A 2 -24.82 -6.75 6.43
CA ASP A 2 -24.86 -6.84 7.89
C ASP A 2 -23.48 -6.53 8.49
N LYS A 3 -23.43 -5.60 9.45
CA LYS A 3 -22.22 -5.24 10.19
C LYS A 3 -21.60 -6.42 10.96
N GLN A 4 -22.30 -7.54 11.09
CA GLN A 4 -21.89 -8.68 11.92
C GLN A 4 -20.89 -9.65 11.24
N ASN A 5 -20.63 -9.54 9.92
CA ASN A 5 -19.71 -10.46 9.23
C ASN A 5 -18.74 -9.76 8.26
N TRP A 6 -18.45 -8.47 8.50
CA TRP A 6 -17.46 -7.74 7.70
C TRP A 6 -16.03 -8.07 8.15
N GLU A 7 -15.18 -8.34 7.18
CA GLU A 7 -13.74 -8.55 7.38
C GLU A 7 -12.95 -7.46 6.65
N PRO A 8 -11.94 -6.84 7.31
CA PRO A 8 -11.18 -5.74 6.72
C PRO A 8 -10.38 -6.20 5.51
N LYS A 9 -10.36 -5.38 4.45
CA LYS A 9 -9.52 -5.57 3.27
C LYS A 9 -8.23 -4.78 3.41
N ILE A 10 -7.11 -5.48 3.57
CA ILE A 10 -5.82 -4.83 3.78
C ILE A 10 -4.91 -5.09 2.58
N VAL A 11 -4.26 -4.05 2.08
CA VAL A 11 -3.21 -4.13 1.06
C VAL A 11 -1.88 -3.83 1.70
N ALA A 12 -0.90 -4.73 1.58
CA ALA A 12 0.42 -4.54 2.13
C ALA A 12 1.48 -4.43 1.02
N PHE A 13 2.11 -3.27 0.91
CA PHE A 13 3.29 -3.11 0.07
C PHE A 13 4.54 -3.52 0.85
N VAL A 14 5.23 -4.55 0.37
CA VAL A 14 6.35 -5.17 1.09
C VAL A 14 7.60 -5.19 0.22
N CYS A 15 8.75 -4.86 0.81
CA CYS A 15 10.02 -4.98 0.11
C CYS A 15 10.37 -6.45 -0.14
N ASN A 16 10.97 -6.71 -1.31
CA ASN A 16 11.37 -8.04 -1.74
C ASN A 16 12.43 -8.66 -0.82
N TRP A 17 13.39 -7.86 -0.36
CA TRP A 17 14.61 -8.36 0.28
C TRP A 17 14.46 -8.74 1.76
N CYS A 18 13.59 -8.04 2.50
CA CYS A 18 13.46 -8.24 3.95
C CYS A 18 12.04 -8.68 4.30
N THR A 19 11.05 -7.81 4.14
CA THR A 19 9.69 -8.11 4.58
C THR A 19 9.07 -9.29 3.84
N TYR A 20 9.25 -9.39 2.51
CA TYR A 20 8.70 -10.51 1.75
C TYR A 20 9.32 -11.83 2.20
N THR A 21 10.64 -11.88 2.41
CA THR A 21 11.32 -13.05 2.99
C THR A 21 10.87 -13.32 4.42
N GLY A 22 10.57 -12.29 5.23
CA GLY A 22 9.97 -12.44 6.55
C GLY A 22 8.57 -13.06 6.48
N ALA A 23 7.77 -12.73 5.46
CA ALA A 23 6.48 -13.38 5.20
C ALA A 23 6.65 -14.85 4.79
N ASP A 24 7.64 -15.15 3.94
CA ASP A 24 8.00 -16.53 3.56
C ASP A 24 8.45 -17.34 4.79
N LEU A 25 9.24 -16.71 5.68
CA LEU A 25 9.65 -17.32 6.94
C LEU A 25 8.46 -17.60 7.86
N ALA A 26 7.49 -16.67 7.94
CA ALA A 26 6.27 -16.89 8.71
C ALA A 26 5.45 -18.08 8.14
N GLY A 27 5.39 -18.21 6.81
CA GLY A 27 4.73 -19.33 6.13
C GLY A 27 5.42 -20.66 6.37
N THR A 28 6.74 -20.74 6.16
CA THR A 28 7.55 -21.95 6.41
C THR A 28 7.56 -22.37 7.88
N SER A 29 7.53 -21.40 8.80
CA SER A 29 7.40 -21.63 10.24
C SER A 29 5.97 -21.95 10.69
N ARG A 30 5.01 -22.00 9.75
CA ARG A 30 3.59 -22.32 10.00
C ARG A 30 2.92 -21.41 11.04
N LEU A 31 3.38 -20.16 11.13
CA LEU A 31 2.81 -19.18 12.05
C LEU A 31 1.40 -18.80 11.59
N LYS A 32 0.49 -18.70 12.56
CA LYS A 32 -0.89 -18.32 12.32
C LYS A 32 -1.04 -16.81 12.44
N TYR A 33 -1.70 -16.21 11.46
CA TYR A 33 -2.08 -14.80 11.44
C TYR A 33 -3.33 -14.65 10.53
N PRO A 34 -4.08 -13.55 10.63
CA PRO A 34 -5.28 -13.32 9.81
C PRO A 34 -4.99 -13.29 8.30
N ALA A 35 -5.86 -13.88 7.49
CA ALA A 35 -5.72 -13.97 6.03
C ALA A 35 -6.25 -12.75 5.26
N ASN A 36 -6.40 -11.62 5.95
CA ASN A 36 -7.07 -10.41 5.47
C ASN A 36 -6.15 -9.50 4.62
N CYS A 37 -4.85 -9.78 4.64
CA CYS A 37 -3.83 -8.96 4.03
C CYS A 37 -3.38 -9.53 2.67
N LYS A 38 -3.44 -8.70 1.62
CA LYS A 38 -2.91 -9.01 0.29
C LYS A 38 -1.56 -8.34 0.10
N LEU A 39 -0.51 -9.14 -0.08
CA LEU A 39 0.86 -8.66 -0.26
C LEU A 39 1.09 -8.24 -1.72
N ILE A 40 1.59 -7.01 -1.91
CA ILE A 40 2.12 -6.49 -3.17
C ILE A 40 3.63 -6.37 -2.99
N ARG A 41 4.37 -7.16 -3.76
CA ARG A 41 5.83 -7.18 -3.71
C ARG A 41 6.39 -6.03 -4.53
N VAL A 42 7.29 -5.26 -3.92
CA VAL A 42 8.10 -4.24 -4.57
C VAL A 42 9.57 -4.47 -4.27
N MET A 43 10.49 -3.98 -5.11
CA MET A 43 11.92 -4.20 -4.86
C MET A 43 12.40 -3.48 -3.60
N CYS A 44 11.91 -2.26 -3.35
CA CYS A 44 12.27 -1.47 -2.18
C CYS A 44 11.05 -0.73 -1.64
N SER A 45 10.99 -0.49 -0.32
CA SER A 45 9.98 0.42 0.23
C SER A 45 10.15 1.86 -0.28
N GLY A 46 11.36 2.24 -0.68
CA GLY A 46 11.64 3.55 -1.29
C GLY A 46 10.99 3.78 -2.65
N SER A 47 10.68 2.71 -3.39
CA SER A 47 10.04 2.80 -4.71
C SER A 47 8.51 2.90 -4.63
N ILE A 48 7.94 2.84 -3.43
CA ILE A 48 6.50 2.98 -3.26
C ILE A 48 6.15 4.46 -3.36
N ASP A 49 5.37 4.78 -4.39
CA ASP A 49 4.78 6.09 -4.57
C ASP A 49 3.48 6.22 -3.74
N PRO A 50 3.26 7.35 -3.03
CA PRO A 50 2.02 7.61 -2.30
C PRO A 50 0.75 7.48 -3.15
N VAL A 51 0.82 7.71 -4.46
CA VAL A 51 -0.31 7.51 -5.38
C VAL A 51 -0.81 6.07 -5.36
N PHE A 52 0.05 5.07 -5.16
CA PHE A 52 -0.38 3.68 -5.04
C PHE A 52 -1.20 3.43 -3.78
N ILE A 53 -0.90 4.15 -2.69
CA ILE A 53 -1.65 4.07 -1.44
C ILE A 53 -3.05 4.66 -1.65
N LEU A 54 -3.15 5.83 -2.28
CA LEU A 54 -4.44 6.44 -2.64
C LEU A 54 -5.25 5.53 -3.57
N LYS A 55 -4.60 4.92 -4.57
CA LYS A 55 -5.26 3.98 -5.49
C LYS A 55 -5.77 2.74 -4.78
N ALA A 56 -5.07 2.26 -3.74
CA ALA A 56 -5.54 1.15 -2.93
C ALA A 56 -6.83 1.53 -2.16
N PHE A 57 -6.87 2.72 -1.55
CA PHE A 57 -8.08 3.23 -0.90
C PHE A 57 -9.23 3.44 -1.90
N GLU A 58 -8.96 3.98 -3.08
CA GLU A 58 -9.93 4.14 -4.17
C GLU A 58 -10.57 2.80 -4.57
N ARG A 59 -9.76 1.75 -4.66
CA ARG A 59 -10.21 0.39 -4.97
C ARG A 59 -10.92 -0.30 -3.80
N GLY A 60 -11.07 0.37 -2.66
CA GLY A 60 -11.82 -0.10 -1.50
C GLY A 60 -11.00 -0.93 -0.51
N ALA A 61 -9.70 -0.64 -0.38
CA ALA A 61 -8.93 -1.09 0.78
C ALA A 61 -9.40 -0.35 2.05
N ASP A 62 -9.58 -1.08 3.14
CA ASP A 62 -9.93 -0.51 4.45
C ASP A 62 -8.70 -0.06 5.23
N GLY A 63 -7.54 -0.64 4.89
CA GLY A 63 -6.23 -0.27 5.41
C GLY A 63 -5.10 -0.63 4.46
N VAL A 64 -3.99 0.10 4.59
CA VAL A 64 -2.77 -0.10 3.83
C VAL A 64 -1.60 -0.26 4.80
N LEU A 65 -0.80 -1.30 4.61
CA LEU A 65 0.47 -1.50 5.31
C LEU A 65 1.61 -1.24 4.34
N VAL A 66 2.60 -0.45 4.75
CA VAL A 66 3.87 -0.35 4.04
C VAL A 66 4.96 -0.91 4.94
N SER A 67 5.75 -1.84 4.41
CA SER A 67 6.81 -2.47 5.19
C SER A 67 8.10 -2.64 4.39
N GLY A 68 9.22 -2.41 5.07
CA GLY A 68 10.54 -2.54 4.48
C GLY A 68 11.61 -3.05 5.44
N CYS A 69 12.85 -3.08 4.96
CA CYS A 69 14.03 -3.40 5.76
C CYS A 69 14.24 -2.37 6.87
N HIS A 70 14.79 -2.82 8.00
CA HIS A 70 15.19 -1.94 9.11
C HIS A 70 16.10 -0.80 8.64
N PRO A 71 16.06 0.36 9.31
CA PRO A 71 17.03 1.43 9.09
C PRO A 71 18.47 0.88 9.10
N ASN A 72 19.27 1.29 8.12
CA ASN A 72 20.62 0.79 7.84
C ASN A 72 20.74 -0.61 7.19
N ASP A 73 19.68 -1.41 7.15
CA ASP A 73 19.70 -2.75 6.52
C ASP A 73 19.06 -2.76 5.13
N CYS A 74 18.96 -1.59 4.49
CA CYS A 74 18.37 -1.51 3.15
C CYS A 74 19.30 -2.15 2.12
N HIS A 75 18.79 -3.08 1.33
CA HIS A 75 19.52 -3.64 0.19
C HIS A 75 20.01 -2.57 -0.80
N TYR A 76 19.27 -1.45 -0.92
CA TYR A 76 19.62 -0.31 -1.77
C TYR A 76 20.19 0.86 -0.96
N ASN A 77 20.88 0.58 0.14
CA ASN A 77 21.54 1.51 1.05
C ASN A 77 20.60 2.47 1.80
N ALA A 78 19.92 3.37 1.08
CA ALA A 78 19.15 4.45 1.67
C ALA A 78 17.65 4.47 1.29
N GLY A 79 17.20 3.52 0.47
CA GLY A 79 15.81 3.51 -0.05
C GLY A 79 14.74 3.56 1.05
N ASN A 80 14.95 2.88 2.16
CA ASN A 80 14.04 2.91 3.31
C ASN A 80 14.03 4.27 4.04
N PHE A 81 15.14 5.00 4.09
CA PHE A 81 15.18 6.35 4.67
C PHE A 81 14.37 7.35 3.83
N HIS A 82 14.45 7.25 2.50
CA HIS A 82 13.60 8.05 1.61
C HIS A 82 12.12 7.72 1.82
N ALA A 83 11.80 6.43 1.96
CA ALA A 83 10.46 5.97 2.28
C ALA A 83 9.98 6.61 3.60
N ARG A 84 10.75 6.48 4.69
CA ARG A 84 10.40 7.04 6.01
C ARG A 84 10.04 8.52 5.95
N ARG A 85 10.88 9.36 5.34
CA ARG A 85 10.62 10.81 5.23
C ARG A 85 9.34 11.09 4.44
N ARG A 86 9.13 10.37 3.34
CA ARG A 86 7.92 10.48 2.51
C ARG A 86 6.68 10.11 3.33
N TRP A 87 6.76 9.05 4.12
CA TRP A 87 5.67 8.57 4.96
C TRP A 87 5.33 9.54 6.08
N ASP A 88 6.32 10.09 6.79
CA ASP A 88 6.07 11.06 7.87
C ASP A 88 5.30 12.29 7.36
N PHE A 89 5.59 12.74 6.13
CA PHE A 89 4.84 13.83 5.48
C PHE A 89 3.46 13.36 5.01
N PHE A 90 3.41 12.26 4.25
CA PHE A 90 2.17 11.77 3.65
C PHE A 90 1.13 11.38 4.70
N HIS A 91 1.57 10.86 5.84
CA HIS A 91 0.71 10.50 6.96
C HIS A 91 0.00 11.72 7.57
N LYS A 92 0.67 12.88 7.62
CA LYS A 92 0.07 14.16 8.05
C LYS A 92 -0.90 14.69 7.00
N LEU A 93 -0.57 14.53 5.72
CA LEU A 93 -1.46 14.92 4.62
C LEU A 93 -2.76 14.11 4.64
N LEU A 94 -2.69 12.80 4.84
CA LEU A 94 -3.87 11.92 4.92
C LEU A 94 -4.84 12.38 6.03
N ASP A 95 -4.30 12.71 7.20
CA ASP A 95 -5.09 13.23 8.32
C ASP A 95 -5.76 14.56 7.99
N PHE A 96 -5.03 15.47 7.34
CA PHE A 96 -5.55 16.75 6.91
C PHE A 96 -6.71 16.63 5.93
N ILE A 97 -6.69 15.64 5.03
CA ILE A 97 -7.77 15.37 4.07
C ILE A 97 -8.88 14.45 4.64
N GLY A 98 -8.86 14.17 5.95
CA GLY A 98 -9.91 13.39 6.61
C GLY A 98 -9.78 11.87 6.53
N ILE A 99 -8.62 11.36 6.13
CA ILE A 99 -8.31 9.92 6.17
C ILE A 99 -7.68 9.60 7.52
N GLU A 100 -8.35 8.73 8.28
CA GLU A 100 -7.92 8.34 9.62
C GLU A 100 -6.49 7.78 9.61
N LYS A 101 -5.65 8.34 10.49
CA LYS A 101 -4.24 7.97 10.61
C LYS A 101 -3.99 6.47 10.69
N GLY A 102 -4.79 5.74 11.47
CA GLY A 102 -4.61 4.30 11.68
C GLY A 102 -4.75 3.46 10.40
N ARG A 103 -5.35 3.98 9.33
CA ARG A 103 -5.58 3.25 8.07
C ARG A 103 -4.34 3.09 7.22
N LEU A 104 -3.33 3.95 7.40
CA LEU A 104 -2.02 3.75 6.81
C LEU A 104 -1.04 3.39 7.93
N GLN A 105 -0.54 2.16 7.93
CA GLN A 105 0.46 1.72 8.89
C GLN A 105 1.80 1.49 8.22
N PHE A 106 2.87 1.72 8.99
CA PHE A 106 4.24 1.56 8.54
C PHE A 106 5.01 0.63 9.49
N SER A 107 5.77 -0.33 8.96
CA SER A 107 6.58 -1.25 9.78
C SER A 107 7.95 -1.58 9.17
N TRP A 108 8.88 -2.00 10.03
CA TRP A 108 10.19 -2.51 9.62
C TRP A 108 10.30 -3.98 10.00
N ILE A 109 10.54 -4.84 9.01
CA ILE A 109 10.61 -6.30 9.19
C ILE A 109 11.84 -6.82 8.45
N SER A 110 12.73 -7.52 9.14
CA SER A 110 13.88 -8.21 8.57
C SER A 110 13.48 -9.55 7.93
N ALA A 111 14.38 -10.12 7.12
CA ALA A 111 14.18 -11.44 6.53
C ALA A 111 14.04 -12.57 7.58
N SER A 112 14.64 -12.41 8.77
CA SER A 112 14.61 -13.40 9.86
C SER A 112 13.47 -13.16 10.86
N GLU A 113 12.64 -12.14 10.65
CA GLU A 113 11.61 -11.70 11.60
C GLU A 113 10.21 -12.27 11.24
N GLY A 114 10.11 -13.58 10.98
CA GLY A 114 8.83 -14.22 10.62
C GLY A 114 7.74 -14.11 11.69
N LYS A 115 8.12 -14.22 12.97
CA LYS A 115 7.19 -14.01 14.10
C LYS A 115 6.65 -12.59 14.13
N LYS A 116 7.54 -11.61 14.00
CA LYS A 116 7.16 -10.20 13.96
C LYS A 116 6.25 -9.88 12.77
N PHE A 117 6.46 -10.52 11.62
CA PHE A 117 5.54 -10.40 10.48
C PHE A 117 4.12 -10.84 10.88
N ALA A 118 3.96 -12.03 11.46
CA ALA A 118 2.66 -12.52 11.92
C ALA A 118 2.02 -11.58 12.96
N ASP A 119 2.80 -11.09 13.92
CA ASP A 119 2.35 -10.17 14.96
C ASP A 119 1.90 -8.82 14.36
N VAL A 120 2.66 -8.27 13.40
CA VAL A 120 2.33 -7.02 12.72
C VAL A 120 1.05 -7.16 11.90
N ILE A 121 0.89 -8.24 11.12
CA ILE A 121 -0.34 -8.46 10.34
C ILE A 121 -1.55 -8.60 11.25
N THR A 122 -1.41 -9.31 12.37
CA THR A 122 -2.47 -9.46 13.37
C THR A 122 -2.88 -8.11 13.94
N LYS A 123 -1.90 -7.32 14.41
CA LYS A 123 -2.14 -5.99 14.95
C LYS A 123 -2.81 -5.05 13.93
N VAL A 124 -2.28 -5.00 12.70
CA VAL A 124 -2.87 -4.17 11.63
C VAL A 124 -4.32 -4.60 11.39
N THR A 125 -4.59 -5.90 11.34
CA THR A 125 -5.95 -6.42 11.13
C THR A 125 -6.89 -5.98 12.26
N GLU A 126 -6.45 -6.08 13.51
CA GLU A 126 -7.22 -5.66 14.68
C GLU A 126 -7.48 -4.15 14.68
N ASP A 127 -6.45 -3.34 14.43
CA ASP A 127 -6.53 -1.88 14.36
C ASP A 127 -7.53 -1.43 13.27
N ILE A 128 -7.44 -2.01 12.06
CA ILE A 128 -8.38 -1.70 10.96
C ILE A 128 -9.79 -2.18 11.31
N LYS A 129 -9.93 -3.36 11.94
CA LYS A 129 -11.23 -3.89 12.33
C LYS A 129 -11.91 -3.00 13.37
N ALA A 130 -11.15 -2.43 14.31
CA ALA A 130 -11.65 -1.49 15.30
C ALA A 130 -12.14 -0.17 14.69
N MET A 131 -11.47 0.34 13.64
CA MET A 131 -11.92 1.54 12.91
C MET A 131 -13.11 1.26 11.98
N GLY A 132 -13.39 0.00 11.67
CA GLY A 132 -14.47 -0.40 10.78
C GLY A 132 -14.23 -0.07 9.30
N GLN A 133 -15.26 -0.34 8.50
CA GLN A 133 -15.21 -0.27 7.04
C GLN A 133 -14.97 1.15 6.52
N PHE A 134 -14.01 1.29 5.59
CA PHE A 134 -13.65 2.59 5.01
C PHE A 134 -14.59 2.99 3.88
N THR A 135 -15.74 3.55 4.24
CA THR A 135 -16.76 3.97 3.26
C THR A 135 -16.60 5.42 2.80
N SER A 136 -15.90 6.26 3.55
CA SER A 136 -15.78 7.70 3.29
C SER A 136 -14.99 8.01 2.02
N TYR A 137 -13.94 7.24 1.69
CA TYR A 137 -13.14 7.49 0.48
C TYR A 137 -13.95 7.46 -0.81
N LYS A 138 -14.86 6.48 -0.94
CA LYS A 138 -15.74 6.39 -2.11
C LYS A 138 -16.73 7.55 -2.18
N LYS A 139 -17.23 8.01 -1.02
CA LYS A 139 -18.14 9.17 -0.94
C LYS A 139 -17.42 10.45 -1.34
N MET A 140 -16.21 10.67 -0.83
CA MET A 140 -15.36 11.82 -1.17
C MET A 140 -15.11 11.89 -2.69
N ASN A 141 -14.85 10.76 -3.35
CA ASN A 141 -14.65 10.74 -4.80
C ASN A 141 -15.95 10.88 -5.61
N SER A 142 -17.10 10.42 -5.10
CA SER A 142 -18.37 10.54 -5.83
C SER A 142 -18.98 11.94 -5.77
N GLU A 143 -18.65 12.73 -4.74
CA GLU A 143 -19.15 14.09 -4.55
C GLU A 143 -18.36 15.13 -5.35
N PHE A 144 -17.15 14.80 -5.80
CA PHE A 144 -16.27 15.65 -6.60
C PHE A 144 -16.16 15.12 -8.04
N THR A 145 -17.27 15.21 -8.80
CA THR A 145 -17.20 15.05 -10.26
C THR A 145 -16.68 16.35 -10.86
N VAL A 146 -15.44 16.36 -11.34
CA VAL A 146 -14.96 17.42 -12.21
C VAL A 146 -15.47 17.10 -13.60
N ASP A 147 -16.44 17.88 -14.07
CA ASP A 147 -16.86 17.85 -15.46
C ASP A 147 -15.71 18.43 -16.29
N PHE A 148 -14.86 17.53 -16.80
CA PHE A 148 -13.88 17.93 -17.79
C PHE A 148 -14.64 18.42 -19.02
N PRO A 149 -14.31 19.60 -19.55
CA PRO A 149 -14.94 20.09 -20.76
C PRO A 149 -14.72 19.07 -21.90
N ALA A 150 -15.76 18.87 -22.71
CA ALA A 150 -15.85 17.79 -23.69
C ALA A 150 -14.72 17.82 -24.75
N ASP A 151 -14.06 18.97 -24.91
CA ASP A 151 -12.92 19.18 -25.80
C ASP A 151 -11.62 18.50 -25.30
N LEU A 152 -11.54 18.08 -24.04
CA LEU A 152 -10.43 17.27 -23.52
C LEU A 152 -10.61 15.76 -23.79
N ALA A 153 -11.81 15.29 -24.14
CA ALA A 153 -12.03 13.89 -24.53
C ALA A 153 -11.33 13.55 -25.86
N GLU A 154 -11.03 14.56 -26.68
CA GLU A 154 -10.23 14.41 -27.91
C GLU A 154 -8.73 14.22 -27.62
N LEU A 155 -8.29 14.44 -26.38
CA LEU A 155 -6.91 14.14 -25.93
C LEU A 155 -6.77 12.73 -25.32
N GLU A 156 -7.81 11.89 -25.40
CA GLU A 156 -7.74 10.47 -25.01
C GLU A 156 -6.97 9.58 -26.01
N GLU A 157 -6.28 10.15 -27.00
CA GLU A 157 -5.24 9.38 -27.68
C GLU A 157 -4.07 9.14 -26.71
N PRO A 158 -3.75 7.87 -26.40
CA PRO A 158 -2.65 7.58 -25.50
C PRO A 158 -1.35 8.08 -26.15
N VAL A 159 -0.78 9.13 -25.55
CA VAL A 159 0.57 9.67 -25.82
C VAL A 159 1.68 8.59 -25.81
N LEU A 160 1.37 7.37 -25.37
CA LEU A 160 2.27 6.24 -25.25
C LEU A 160 2.11 5.13 -26.31
N GLN A 161 1.35 5.34 -27.39
CA GLN A 161 1.29 4.36 -28.50
C GLN A 161 2.20 4.66 -29.69
N GLU A 162 2.70 5.90 -29.86
CA GLU A 162 3.49 6.26 -31.04
C GLU A 162 5.02 6.09 -30.91
N SER A 163 5.56 5.66 -29.76
CA SER A 163 7.02 5.55 -29.59
C SER A 163 7.58 4.13 -29.40
N PHE A 164 6.80 3.07 -29.67
CA PHE A 164 7.27 1.69 -29.50
C PHE A 164 6.87 0.72 -30.63
N ASP A 165 6.71 1.21 -31.86
CA ASP A 165 6.71 0.33 -33.04
C ASP A 165 7.93 0.61 -33.95
N LYS A 166 8.91 -0.27 -33.78
CA LYS A 166 9.71 -0.92 -34.84
C LYS A 166 10.39 -0.02 -35.87
N GLU A 167 11.56 0.49 -35.49
CA GLU A 167 12.69 0.55 -36.42
C GLU A 167 13.89 -0.19 -35.84
N THR A 168 14.16 -1.36 -36.43
CA THR A 168 15.48 -1.78 -36.88
C THR A 168 16.65 -1.59 -35.89
N VAL A 169 16.97 -2.66 -35.16
CA VAL A 169 18.37 -2.96 -34.88
C VAL A 169 18.65 -4.36 -35.39
N LYS A 170 19.38 -4.39 -36.52
CA LYS A 170 20.11 -5.55 -37.03
C LYS A 170 21.15 -6.01 -36.01
#